data_AF-A0A7S3MSM2-F1
#
_entry.id   AF-A0A7S3MSM2-F1
#
_cell.length_a   1.000
_cell.length_b   1.000
_cell.length_c   1.000
_cell.angle_alpha   90.00
_cell.angle_beta   90.00
_cell.angle_gamma   90.00
#
_symmetry.space_group_name_H-M   'P 1'
#
loop_
_entity.id
_entity.type
_entity.pdbx_description
1 polymer ?
#
loop_
_entity_poly.entity_id
_entity_poly.type
_entity_poly.pdbx_seq_one_letter_code
_entity_poly.pdbx_strand_id
1 'polypeptide(L)'
;LLQFISGFGPRKAKKFISKMKGMGTKLTTRSDILRSELLGQEIYISAVAFLRIRVPDEDLQSKGRSTLHILDQTRIHHESYKLTMKIARDTAQGETELDQEDKAGTMHQLREIMANPAKVKSLDLEAYKSELIR
;
A
#
# COMPACT_ATOMS: atom_id res chain seq x y z
N LEU A 1 18.72 -6.88 -10.31
CA LEU A 1 17.83 -5.76 -9.88
C LEU A 1 17.58 -5.76 -8.38
N LEU A 2 17.00 -6.81 -7.78
CA LEU A 2 16.67 -6.85 -6.34
C LEU A 2 17.85 -6.51 -5.40
N GLN A 3 19.09 -6.92 -5.76
CA GLN A 3 20.29 -6.63 -4.97
C GLN A 3 20.62 -5.13 -4.81
N PHE A 4 20.00 -4.26 -5.60
CA PHE A 4 20.24 -2.81 -5.61
C PHE A 4 19.11 -2.03 -4.93
N ILE A 5 18.11 -2.71 -4.36
CA ILE A 5 17.05 -2.07 -3.57
C ILE A 5 17.58 -1.79 -2.16
N SER A 6 17.15 -0.70 -1.54
CA SER A 6 17.45 -0.39 -0.13
C SER A 6 17.18 -1.59 0.78
N GLY A 7 18.10 -1.86 1.71
CA GLY A 7 18.03 -3.02 2.61
C GLY A 7 18.49 -4.36 2.01
N PHE A 8 18.60 -4.45 0.67
CA PHE A 8 19.08 -5.65 -0.02
C PHE A 8 20.57 -5.57 -0.40
N GLY A 9 21.15 -6.76 -0.55
CA GLY A 9 22.44 -6.99 -1.16
C GLY A 9 22.40 -8.34 -1.88
N PRO A 10 23.48 -8.78 -2.56
CA PRO A 10 23.47 -9.99 -3.39
C PRO A 10 23.04 -11.24 -2.59
N ARG A 11 23.54 -11.39 -1.35
CA ARG A 11 23.19 -12.52 -0.47
C ARG A 11 21.73 -12.48 -0.01
N LYS A 12 21.26 -11.32 0.46
CA LYS A 12 19.87 -11.12 0.93
C LYS A 12 18.86 -11.33 -0.19
N ALA A 13 19.15 -10.79 -1.39
CA ALA A 13 18.30 -10.95 -2.56
C ALA A 13 18.17 -12.43 -2.96
N LYS A 14 19.27 -13.17 -3.01
CA LYS A 14 19.26 -14.61 -3.31
C LYS A 14 18.44 -15.40 -2.27
N LYS A 15 18.64 -15.11 -0.97
CA LYS A 15 17.88 -15.75 0.12
C LYS A 15 16.38 -15.46 0.03
N PHE A 16 16.00 -14.21 -0.23
CA PHE A 16 14.60 -13.82 -0.38
C PHE A 16 13.92 -14.54 -1.54
N ILE A 17 14.55 -14.59 -2.72
CA ILE A 17 14.03 -15.32 -3.89
C ILE A 17 13.90 -16.82 -3.57
N SER A 18 14.89 -17.40 -2.89
CA SER A 18 14.85 -18.81 -2.50
C SER A 18 13.69 -19.11 -1.54
N LYS A 19 13.49 -18.27 -0.52
CA LYS A 19 12.37 -18.39 0.42
C LYS A 19 11.03 -18.25 -0.29
N MET A 20 10.89 -17.25 -1.15
CA MET A 20 9.66 -17.02 -1.92
C MET A 20 9.31 -18.21 -2.81
N LYS A 21 10.29 -18.82 -3.49
CA LYS A 21 10.07 -20.04 -4.28
C LYS A 21 9.66 -21.24 -3.43
N GLY A 22 10.21 -21.36 -2.22
CA GLY A 22 9.90 -22.45 -1.29
C GLY A 22 8.52 -22.33 -0.62
N MET A 23 7.91 -21.14 -0.61
CA MET A 23 6.64 -20.89 0.06
C MET A 23 5.44 -21.57 -0.62
N GLY A 24 5.53 -21.85 -1.93
CA GLY A 24 4.46 -22.51 -2.70
C GLY A 24 3.18 -21.70 -2.89
N THR A 25 3.07 -20.52 -2.27
CA THR A 25 1.92 -19.61 -2.38
C THR A 25 2.35 -18.26 -2.95
N LYS A 26 1.39 -17.53 -3.55
CA LYS A 26 1.63 -16.19 -4.07
C LYS A 26 1.46 -15.15 -2.95
N LEU A 27 2.29 -14.13 -2.96
CA LEU A 27 2.11 -12.96 -2.11
C LEU A 27 0.97 -12.09 -2.65
N THR A 28 -0.01 -11.81 -1.81
CA THR A 28 -1.19 -10.99 -2.15
C THR A 28 -1.08 -9.56 -1.64
N THR A 29 -0.40 -9.37 -0.50
CA THR A 29 -0.19 -8.07 0.13
C THR A 29 1.23 -7.89 0.64
N ARG A 30 1.68 -6.64 0.79
CA ARG A 30 2.98 -6.33 1.41
C ARG A 30 3.05 -6.86 2.83
N SER A 31 1.92 -6.87 3.54
CA SER A 31 1.81 -7.45 4.88
C SER A 31 2.08 -8.95 4.91
N ASP A 32 1.84 -9.69 3.81
CA ASP A 32 2.21 -11.10 3.71
C ASP A 32 3.72 -11.30 3.77
N ILE A 33 4.52 -10.34 3.29
CA ILE A 33 5.99 -10.43 3.33
C ILE A 33 6.49 -10.49 4.78
N LEU A 34 5.86 -9.72 5.67
CA LEU A 34 6.17 -9.70 7.09
C LEU A 34 5.61 -10.96 7.78
N ARG A 35 4.36 -11.34 7.51
CA ARG A 35 3.72 -12.54 8.10
C ARG A 35 4.41 -13.85 7.74
N SER A 36 4.90 -13.96 6.51
CA SER A 36 5.61 -15.15 6.01
C SER A 36 7.11 -15.12 6.33
N GLU A 37 7.57 -14.17 7.14
CA GLU A 37 8.96 -14.03 7.59
C GLU A 37 9.99 -14.09 6.44
N LEU A 38 9.60 -13.56 5.28
CA LEU A 38 10.46 -13.55 4.11
C LEU A 38 11.64 -12.58 4.29
N LEU A 39 11.39 -11.50 5.02
CA LEU A 39 12.35 -10.47 5.40
C LEU A 39 12.27 -10.20 6.90
N GLY A 40 13.39 -9.78 7.50
CA GLY A 40 13.38 -9.20 8.84
C GLY A 40 12.79 -7.78 8.81
N GLN A 41 12.27 -7.32 9.94
CA GLN A 41 11.56 -6.04 10.09
C GLN A 41 12.34 -4.84 9.53
N GLU A 42 13.62 -4.70 9.87
CA GLU A 42 14.48 -3.60 9.37
C GLU A 42 14.60 -3.57 7.85
N ILE A 43 14.75 -4.75 7.23
CA ILE A 43 14.87 -4.87 5.77
C ILE A 43 13.52 -4.61 5.11
N TYR A 44 12.44 -5.08 5.74
CA TYR A 44 11.08 -4.83 5.27
C TYR A 44 10.80 -3.33 5.21
N ILE A 45 10.99 -2.60 6.32
CA ILE A 45 10.81 -1.13 6.38
C ILE A 45 11.70 -0.45 5.32
N SER A 46 12.95 -0.86 5.19
CA SER A 46 13.87 -0.23 4.22
C SER A 46 13.46 -0.45 2.74
N ALA A 47 12.82 -1.57 2.42
CA ALA A 47 12.67 -2.03 1.03
C ALA A 47 11.24 -2.01 0.49
N VAL A 48 10.24 -2.11 1.35
CA VAL A 48 8.84 -2.40 0.99
C VAL A 48 8.21 -1.39 0.02
N ALA A 49 8.54 -0.10 0.11
CA ALA A 49 8.03 0.92 -0.81
C ALA A 49 8.50 0.70 -2.26
N PHE A 50 9.63 0.01 -2.45
CA PHE A 50 10.18 -0.34 -3.75
C PHE A 50 9.66 -1.69 -4.28
N LEU A 51 9.08 -2.51 -3.40
CA LEU A 51 8.48 -3.79 -3.77
C LEU A 51 7.00 -3.58 -4.08
N ARG A 52 6.62 -3.73 -5.35
CA ARG A 52 5.23 -3.65 -5.79
C ARG A 52 4.65 -5.04 -5.98
N ILE A 53 3.45 -5.25 -5.44
CA ILE A 53 2.67 -6.46 -5.71
C ILE A 53 1.72 -6.14 -6.83
N ARG A 54 1.87 -6.82 -7.97
CA ARG A 54 0.98 -6.64 -9.10
C ARG A 54 -0.29 -7.43 -8.88
N VAL A 55 -1.40 -6.71 -8.86
CA VAL A 55 -2.74 -7.27 -9.03
C VAL A 55 -3.04 -7.33 -10.53
N PRO A 56 -3.44 -8.49 -11.09
CA PRO A 56 -3.98 -8.58 -12.44
C PRO A 56 -5.22 -7.70 -12.60
N ASP A 57 -5.39 -7.03 -13.75
CA ASP A 57 -6.50 -6.10 -13.98
C ASP A 57 -7.89 -6.77 -13.84
N GLU A 58 -7.97 -8.07 -14.10
CA GLU A 58 -9.17 -8.90 -13.91
C GLU A 58 -9.60 -8.98 -12.43
N ASP A 59 -8.63 -9.06 -11.52
CA ASP A 59 -8.87 -9.15 -10.07
C ASP A 59 -9.25 -7.78 -9.47
N LEU A 60 -8.85 -6.68 -10.12
CA LEU A 60 -9.23 -5.31 -9.74
C LEU A 60 -10.73 -5.02 -9.98
N GLN A 61 -11.33 -5.66 -10.99
CA GLN A 61 -12.75 -5.47 -11.35
C GLN A 61 -13.69 -6.41 -10.58
N SER A 62 -13.15 -7.49 -10.00
CA SER A 62 -13.95 -8.41 -9.21
C SER A 62 -14.41 -7.72 -7.90
N LYS A 63 -15.73 -7.59 -7.72
CA LYS A 63 -16.34 -7.14 -6.45
C LYS A 63 -16.15 -8.16 -5.30
N GLY A 64 -15.53 -9.30 -5.58
CA GLY A 64 -15.19 -10.32 -4.60
C GLY A 64 -14.06 -9.84 -3.71
N ARG A 65 -14.23 -9.96 -2.39
CA ARG A 65 -13.29 -9.67 -1.30
C ARG A 65 -11.82 -9.73 -1.75
N SER A 66 -11.32 -8.62 -2.27
CA SER A 66 -9.93 -8.54 -2.68
C SER A 66 -9.12 -8.58 -1.40
N THR A 67 -8.44 -9.70 -1.16
CA THR A 67 -7.34 -9.82 -0.19
C THR A 67 -6.14 -8.95 -0.59
N LEU A 68 -6.35 -7.96 -1.44
CA LEU A 68 -5.36 -7.19 -2.17
C LEU A 68 -5.49 -5.74 -1.72
N HIS A 69 -4.35 -5.09 -1.53
CA HIS A 69 -4.31 -3.71 -1.07
C HIS A 69 -3.88 -2.81 -2.22
N ILE A 70 -4.75 -1.88 -2.66
CA ILE A 70 -4.47 -1.04 -3.84
C ILE A 70 -3.19 -0.20 -3.69
N LEU A 71 -2.87 0.23 -2.46
CA LEU A 71 -1.63 0.98 -2.20
C LEU A 71 -0.36 0.16 -2.45
N ASP A 72 -0.43 -1.18 -2.52
CA ASP A 72 0.74 -2.04 -2.78
C ASP A 72 1.29 -1.89 -4.21
N GLN A 73 0.50 -1.32 -5.13
CA GLN A 73 0.93 -0.96 -6.48
C GLN A 73 1.60 0.42 -6.54
N THR A 74 1.50 1.22 -5.47
CA THR A 74 2.03 2.58 -5.40
C THR A 74 3.43 2.63 -4.80
N ARG A 75 4.03 3.83 -4.76
CA ARG A 75 5.30 4.09 -4.05
C ARG A 75 5.09 4.45 -2.57
N ILE A 76 3.85 4.45 -2.10
CA ILE A 76 3.53 4.79 -0.71
C ILE A 76 4.05 3.67 0.18
N HIS A 77 4.78 4.06 1.23
CA HIS A 77 5.33 3.13 2.21
C HIS A 77 4.21 2.56 3.12
N HIS A 78 4.34 1.32 3.60
CA HIS A 78 3.28 0.67 4.39
C HIS A 78 2.91 1.47 5.65
N GLU A 79 3.89 2.15 6.24
CA GLU A 79 3.71 2.96 7.45
C GLU A 79 2.78 4.15 7.18
N SER A 80 2.80 4.67 5.96
CA SER A 80 1.98 5.80 5.53
C SER A 80 0.57 5.38 5.08
N TYR A 81 0.19 4.10 5.19
CA TYR A 81 -1.14 3.64 4.73
C TYR A 81 -2.26 4.27 5.53
N LYS A 82 -2.13 4.33 6.86
CA LYS A 82 -3.13 4.94 7.73
C LYS A 82 -3.34 6.41 7.38
N LEU A 83 -2.25 7.14 7.14
CA LEU A 83 -2.31 8.55 6.73
C LEU A 83 -2.97 8.70 5.35
N THR A 84 -2.61 7.85 4.40
CA THR A 84 -3.18 7.87 3.04
C THR A 84 -4.69 7.61 3.06
N MET A 85 -5.14 6.66 3.89
CA MET A 85 -6.56 6.39 4.09
C MET A 85 -7.29 7.58 4.72
N LYS A 86 -6.64 8.29 5.67
CA LYS A 86 -7.19 9.51 6.26
C LYS A 86 -7.34 10.61 5.21
N ILE A 87 -6.29 10.89 4.42
CA ILE A 87 -6.33 11.86 3.33
C ILE A 87 -7.44 11.53 2.33
N ALA A 88 -7.58 10.26 1.96
CA ALA A 88 -8.64 9.81 1.05
C ALA A 88 -10.03 10.08 1.62
N ARG A 89 -10.25 9.82 2.91
CA ARG A 89 -11.51 10.12 3.60
C ARG A 89 -11.78 11.62 3.65
N ASP A 90 -10.80 12.41 4.07
CA ASP A 90 -10.95 13.87 4.24
C ASP A 90 -11.21 14.54 2.89
N THR A 91 -10.62 14.03 1.80
CA THR A 91 -10.91 14.48 0.43
C THR A 91 -12.33 14.12 -0.02
N ALA A 92 -12.91 13.04 0.51
CA ALA A 92 -14.24 12.55 0.15
C ALA A 92 -15.39 13.13 1.00
N GLN A 93 -15.11 13.82 2.10
CA GLN A 93 -16.10 14.34 3.06
C GLN A 93 -17.16 15.30 2.45
N GLY A 94 -16.96 15.78 1.21
CA GLY A 94 -17.99 16.53 0.48
C GLY A 94 -19.11 15.69 -0.16
N GLU A 95 -18.93 14.37 -0.30
CA GLU A 95 -19.88 13.48 -1.00
C GLU A 95 -20.53 12.44 -0.08
N THR A 96 -19.78 11.88 0.89
CA THR A 96 -20.30 10.92 1.87
C THR A 96 -19.41 10.91 3.12
N GLU A 97 -19.98 11.19 4.29
CA GLU A 97 -19.27 11.01 5.56
C GLU A 97 -19.06 9.52 5.82
N LEU A 98 -17.80 9.09 5.89
CA LEU A 98 -17.43 7.72 6.21
C LEU A 98 -16.93 7.62 7.65
N ASP A 99 -17.47 6.68 8.41
CA ASP A 99 -16.95 6.34 9.73
C ASP A 99 -15.48 5.91 9.65
N GLN A 100 -14.72 6.20 10.70
CA GLN A 100 -13.31 5.82 10.75
C GLN A 100 -13.08 4.31 10.66
N GLU A 101 -14.07 3.52 11.08
CA GLU A 101 -14.03 2.06 11.08
C GLU A 101 -14.42 1.45 9.72
N ASP A 102 -15.05 2.22 8.81
CA ASP A 102 -15.44 1.73 7.50
C ASP A 102 -14.25 1.67 6.53
N LYS A 103 -13.46 0.60 6.67
CA LYS A 103 -12.33 0.29 5.81
C LYS A 103 -12.78 0.00 4.37
N ALA A 104 -13.97 -0.56 4.16
CA ALA A 104 -14.45 -0.92 2.83
C ALA A 104 -14.82 0.34 2.04
N GLY A 105 -15.57 1.26 2.65
CA GLY A 105 -15.87 2.57 2.09
C GLY A 105 -14.60 3.38 1.82
N THR A 106 -13.66 3.39 2.76
CA THR A 106 -12.37 4.08 2.56
C THR A 106 -11.57 3.50 1.37
N MET A 107 -11.58 2.18 1.17
CA MET A 107 -10.95 1.54 0.01
C MET A 107 -11.69 1.79 -1.31
N HIS A 108 -13.00 2.02 -1.27
CA HIS A 108 -13.77 2.44 -2.44
C HIS A 108 -13.39 3.87 -2.83
N GLN A 109 -13.38 4.79 -1.87
CA GLN A 109 -12.98 6.18 -2.10
C GLN A 109 -11.55 6.29 -2.62
N LEU A 110 -10.63 5.51 -2.06
CA LEU A 110 -9.25 5.49 -2.55
C LEU A 110 -9.16 5.06 -4.02
N ARG A 111 -9.98 4.10 -4.48
CA ARG A 111 -10.06 3.73 -5.91
C ARG A 111 -10.57 4.88 -6.75
N GLU A 112 -11.60 5.57 -6.28
CA GLU A 112 -12.20 6.70 -6.99
C GLU A 112 -11.20 7.86 -7.12
N ILE A 113 -10.49 8.18 -6.05
CA ILE A 113 -9.46 9.21 -6.03
C ILE A 113 -8.30 8.85 -6.96
N MET A 114 -7.91 7.57 -7.02
CA MET A 114 -6.89 7.12 -7.96
C MET A 114 -7.36 7.18 -9.43
N ALA A 115 -8.66 7.02 -9.69
CA ALA A 115 -9.26 7.20 -11.00
C ALA A 115 -9.43 8.69 -11.38
N ASN A 116 -9.70 9.56 -10.39
CA ASN A 116 -9.86 10.99 -10.58
C ASN A 116 -8.85 11.80 -9.73
N PRO A 117 -7.61 11.99 -10.23
CA PRO A 117 -6.56 12.68 -9.48
C PRO A 117 -6.80 14.19 -9.30
N ALA A 118 -7.83 14.77 -9.94
CA ALA A 118 -8.16 16.19 -9.77
C ALA A 118 -8.61 16.49 -8.34
N LYS A 119 -9.35 15.56 -7.70
CA LYS A 119 -9.84 15.71 -6.32
C LYS A 119 -8.70 15.90 -5.30
N VAL A 120 -7.56 15.25 -5.50
CA VAL A 120 -6.38 15.40 -4.62
C VAL A 120 -5.67 16.72 -4.84
N LYS A 121 -5.67 17.24 -6.07
CA LYS A 121 -4.95 18.48 -6.41
C LYS A 121 -5.55 19.73 -5.77
N SER A 122 -6.84 19.69 -5.44
CA SER A 122 -7.51 20.78 -4.71
C SER A 122 -7.24 20.78 -3.21
N LEU A 123 -6.61 19.73 -2.67
CA LEU A 123 -6.27 19.66 -1.25
C LEU A 123 -5.07 20.56 -0.93
N ASP A 124 -5.23 21.46 0.03
CA ASP A 124 -4.13 22.27 0.56
C ASP A 124 -3.25 21.40 1.48
N LEU A 125 -2.08 21.02 0.97
CA LEU A 125 -1.15 20.14 1.68
C LEU A 125 -0.47 20.82 2.87
N GLU A 126 -0.25 22.14 2.84
CA GLU A 126 0.41 22.84 3.95
C GLU A 126 -0.55 22.99 5.13
N ALA A 127 -1.81 23.36 4.86
CA ALA A 127 -2.85 23.37 5.89
C ALA A 127 -3.02 21.98 6.52
N TYR A 128 -3.10 20.93 5.68
CA TYR A 128 -3.24 19.55 6.16
C TYR A 128 -2.07 19.09 7.03
N LYS A 129 -0.84 19.45 6.64
CA LYS A 129 0.38 19.15 7.41
C LYS A 129 0.36 19.81 8.78
N SER A 130 -0.06 21.07 8.87
CA SER A 130 -0.16 21.79 10.14
C SER A 130 -1.18 21.15 11.09
N GLU A 131 -2.30 20.65 10.58
CA GLU A 131 -3.30 19.93 11.37
C GLU A 131 -2.80 18.56 11.87
N LEU A 132 -1.94 17.90 11.09
CA LEU A 132 -1.44 16.56 11.43
C LEU A 132 -0.36 16.58 12.54
N ILE A 133 0.40 17.67 12.64
CA ILE A 133 1.48 17.83 13.63
C ILE A 133 0.93 18.28 14.99
N ARG A 134 -0.27 18.86 15.00
CA ARG A 134 -0.94 19.37 16.20
C ARG A 134 -1.51 18.25 17.07
#